data_AF-A0A358M7V1-F1
#
_entry.id   AF-A0A358M7V1-F1
#
_cell.length_a   1.000
_cell.length_b   1.000
_cell.length_c   1.000
_cell.angle_alpha   90.00
_cell.angle_beta   90.00
_cell.angle_gamma   90.00
#
_symmetry.space_group_name_H-M   'P 1'
#
loop_
_entity.id
_entity.type
_entity.pdbx_description
1 polymer ?
#
loop_
_entity_poly.entity_id
_entity_poly.type
_entity_poly.pdbx_seq_one_letter_code
_entity_poly.pdbx_strand_id
1 'polypeptide(L)'
;LKDLYPRRIRDRLALDQMNCFFYGSDADPKEIAALGASVSMFGQQKLAVISGSGFFHSSVDPSFLEDAETAGIYLVFKEDEVDKRNKLYKKACECGIVFHCKRQPPGEIKKVLSHTVKAAGRTVSETALQY
;
A
#
# COMPACT_ATOMS: atom_id res chain seq x y z
N LEU A 1 -9.77 6.80 3.45
CA LEU A 1 -8.85 6.78 2.29
C LEU A 1 -7.70 5.78 2.45
N LYS A 2 -7.01 5.74 3.60
CA LYS A 2 -5.83 4.89 3.76
C LYS A 2 -6.12 3.40 3.53
N ASP A 3 -7.32 2.91 3.86
CA ASP A 3 -7.73 1.51 3.57
C ASP A 3 -8.25 1.28 2.15
N LEU A 4 -8.57 2.34 1.41
CA LEU A 4 -9.10 2.22 0.06
C LEU A 4 -8.03 1.71 -0.90
N TYR A 5 -6.79 2.21 -0.80
CA TYR A 5 -5.71 1.82 -1.72
C TYR A 5 -5.30 0.36 -1.57
N PRO A 6 -4.99 -0.17 -0.36
CA PRO A 6 -4.68 -1.59 -0.20
C PRO A 6 -5.81 -2.49 -0.68
N ARG A 7 -7.07 -2.12 -0.42
CA ARG A 7 -8.24 -2.85 -0.92
C ARG A 7 -8.28 -2.87 -2.45
N ARG A 8 -8.12 -1.72 -3.12
CA ARG A 8 -8.12 -1.66 -4.59
C ARG A 8 -6.95 -2.42 -5.21
N ILE A 9 -5.78 -2.41 -4.57
CA ILE A 9 -4.62 -3.19 -5.03
C ILE A 9 -4.95 -4.68 -4.94
N ARG A 10 -5.44 -5.15 -3.79
CA ARG A 10 -5.88 -6.54 -3.60
C ARG A 10 -6.92 -6.95 -4.64
N ASP A 11 -7.96 -6.14 -4.83
CA ASP A 11 -9.05 -6.44 -5.76
C ASP A 11 -8.56 -6.48 -7.23
N ARG A 12 -7.52 -5.72 -7.56
CA ARG A 12 -6.89 -5.71 -8.90
C ARG A 12 -5.95 -6.89 -9.14
N LEU A 13 -5.25 -7.34 -8.09
CA LEU A 13 -4.36 -8.50 -8.16
C LEU A 13 -5.15 -9.81 -8.29
N ALA A 14 -6.44 -9.82 -7.93
CA ALA A 14 -7.34 -10.97 -8.06
C ALA A 14 -6.79 -12.26 -7.41
N LEU A 15 -6.02 -12.10 -6.34
CA LEU A 15 -5.47 -13.23 -5.57
C LEU A 15 -6.54 -13.82 -4.65
N ASP A 16 -6.44 -15.13 -4.41
CA ASP A 16 -7.21 -15.79 -3.38
C ASP A 16 -6.94 -15.17 -2.00
N GLN A 17 -7.98 -15.13 -1.16
CA GLN A 17 -7.87 -14.59 0.20
C GLN A 17 -6.79 -15.31 1.02
N MET A 18 -6.56 -16.60 0.75
CA MET A 18 -5.54 -17.41 1.41
C MET A 18 -4.10 -16.97 1.10
N ASN A 19 -3.89 -16.21 0.02
CA ASN A 19 -2.59 -15.63 -0.34
C ASN A 19 -2.46 -14.16 0.09
N CYS A 20 -3.43 -13.63 0.84
CA CYS A 20 -3.44 -12.25 1.35
C CYS A 20 -3.16 -12.22 2.86
N PHE A 21 -2.02 -11.67 3.25
CA PHE A 21 -1.57 -11.56 4.63
C PHE A 21 -1.66 -10.11 5.11
N PHE A 22 -2.04 -9.92 6.37
CA PHE A 22 -2.23 -8.60 6.97
C PHE A 22 -1.46 -8.53 8.28
N TYR A 23 -0.56 -7.55 8.38
CA TYR A 23 0.29 -7.33 9.55
C TYR A 23 0.06 -5.94 10.14
N GLY A 24 0.13 -5.85 11.46
CA GLY A 24 -0.04 -4.60 12.21
C GLY A 24 1.27 -4.05 12.77
N SER A 25 1.20 -3.45 13.95
CA SER A 25 2.35 -2.92 14.68
C SER A 25 3.32 -3.97 15.21
N ASP A 26 2.86 -5.23 15.29
CA ASP A 26 3.61 -6.41 15.73
C ASP A 26 4.30 -7.15 14.57
N ALA A 27 4.28 -6.59 13.36
CA ALA A 27 4.89 -7.20 12.18
C ALA A 27 6.38 -7.52 12.42
N ASP A 28 6.78 -8.77 12.12
CA ASP A 28 8.19 -9.18 12.09
C ASP A 28 8.65 -9.31 10.62
N PRO A 29 9.72 -8.62 10.19
CA PRO A 29 10.33 -8.82 8.88
C PRO A 29 10.65 -10.29 8.57
N LYS A 30 11.01 -11.09 9.58
CA LYS A 30 11.31 -12.51 9.42
C LYS A 30 10.07 -13.33 9.06
N GLU A 31 8.92 -13.01 9.64
CA GLU A 31 7.66 -13.68 9.30
C GLU A 31 7.25 -13.36 7.85
N ILE A 32 7.45 -12.12 7.43
CA ILE A 32 7.17 -11.67 6.06
C ILE A 32 8.11 -12.39 5.07
N ALA A 33 9.41 -12.49 5.39
CA ALA A 33 10.36 -13.25 4.58
C ALA A 33 10.01 -14.74 4.50
N ALA A 34 9.54 -15.33 5.62
CA ALA A 34 9.12 -16.72 5.68
C ALA A 34 7.90 -17.03 4.78
N LEU A 35 7.09 -16.03 4.42
CA LEU A 35 6.04 -16.21 3.42
C LEU A 35 6.60 -16.65 2.07
N GLY A 36 7.86 -16.31 1.74
CA GLY A 36 8.46 -16.72 0.48
C GLY A 36 8.71 -18.22 0.40
N ALA A 37 8.96 -18.85 1.54
CA ALA A 37 9.19 -20.29 1.64
C ALA A 37 7.89 -21.11 1.71
N SER A 38 6.74 -20.49 1.99
CA SER A 38 5.46 -21.20 2.08
C SER A 38 4.87 -21.50 0.69
N VAL A 39 4.09 -22.57 0.56
CA VAL A 39 3.40 -22.88 -0.70
C VAL A 39 2.22 -21.93 -0.88
N SER A 40 2.15 -21.25 -2.02
CA SER A 40 1.01 -20.42 -2.43
C SER A 40 -0.19 -21.29 -2.81
N MET A 41 -1.40 -20.95 -2.38
CA MET A 41 -2.61 -21.70 -2.74
C MET A 41 -3.12 -21.23 -4.10
N PHE A 42 -3.20 -22.12 -5.08
CA PHE A 42 -3.78 -21.86 -6.42
C PHE A 42 -3.15 -20.69 -7.23
N GLY A 43 -1.87 -20.39 -7.00
CA GLY A 43 -1.13 -19.38 -7.74
C GLY A 43 0.33 -19.34 -7.30
N GLN A 44 1.15 -18.46 -7.89
CA GLN A 44 2.52 -18.24 -7.43
C GLN A 44 2.67 -17.01 -6.55
N GLN A 45 1.72 -16.08 -6.62
CA GLN A 45 1.84 -14.76 -6.03
C GLN A 45 1.13 -14.65 -4.68
N LYS A 46 1.72 -13.84 -3.79
CA LYS A 46 1.14 -13.49 -2.48
C LYS A 46 1.08 -11.98 -2.32
N LEU A 47 0.24 -11.51 -1.42
CA LEU A 47 0.13 -10.11 -1.03
C LEU A 47 0.30 -10.01 0.48
N ALA A 48 1.24 -9.18 0.94
CA ALA A 48 1.37 -8.81 2.34
C ALA A 48 1.11 -7.31 2.52
N VAL A 49 0.08 -6.98 3.29
CA VAL A 49 -0.27 -5.61 3.64
C VAL A 49 0.20 -5.34 5.07
N ILE A 50 1.16 -4.46 5.23
CA ILE A 50 1.80 -4.13 6.51
C ILE A 50 1.35 -2.73 6.92
N SER A 51 0.70 -2.61 8.07
CA SER A 51 0.08 -1.36 8.52
C SER A 51 0.62 -0.91 9.86
N GLY A 52 1.32 0.23 9.88
CA GLY A 52 1.82 0.84 11.10
C GLY A 52 2.88 0.01 11.80
N SER A 53 3.75 -0.66 11.05
CA SER A 53 4.82 -1.50 11.61
C SER A 53 5.98 -0.70 12.17
N GLY A 54 6.13 0.57 11.77
CA GLY A 54 7.26 1.40 12.20
C GLY A 54 8.60 0.97 11.59
N PHE A 55 8.60 0.10 10.57
CA PHE A 55 9.83 -0.39 9.92
C PHE A 55 10.70 0.74 9.38
N PHE A 56 10.10 1.80 8.87
CA PHE A 56 10.82 2.96 8.34
C PHE A 56 11.40 3.89 9.41
N HIS A 57 11.16 3.63 10.69
CA HIS A 57 11.84 4.28 11.81
C HIS A 57 12.85 3.36 12.52
N SER A 58 12.81 2.06 12.20
CA SER A 58 13.65 1.04 12.81
C SER A 58 14.82 0.67 11.89
N SER A 59 15.84 0.04 12.47
CA SER A 59 16.97 -0.51 11.71
C SER A 59 16.63 -1.90 11.17
N VAL A 60 15.70 -1.95 10.21
CA VAL A 60 15.35 -3.18 9.48
C VAL A 60 16.30 -3.37 8.30
N ASP A 61 16.77 -4.60 8.09
CA ASP A 61 17.61 -4.94 6.94
C ASP A 61 16.78 -4.85 5.65
N PRO A 62 17.15 -4.03 4.65
CA PRO A 62 16.36 -3.87 3.42
C PRO A 62 16.38 -5.07 2.46
N SER A 63 17.25 -6.06 2.67
CA SER A 63 17.39 -7.26 1.83
C SER A 63 16.07 -8.01 1.63
N PHE A 64 15.19 -8.04 2.65
CA PHE A 64 13.91 -8.75 2.56
C PHE A 64 12.98 -8.23 1.46
N LEU A 65 13.17 -6.98 0.98
CA LEU A 65 12.40 -6.44 -0.13
C LEU A 65 12.69 -7.19 -1.43
N GLU A 66 13.96 -7.49 -1.69
CA GLU A 66 14.41 -8.23 -2.88
C GLU A 66 14.04 -9.72 -2.78
N ASP A 67 14.16 -10.28 -1.57
CA ASP A 67 13.74 -11.65 -1.29
C ASP A 67 12.23 -11.82 -1.52
N ALA A 68 11.42 -10.85 -1.06
CA ALA A 68 9.99 -10.84 -1.27
C ALA A 68 9.63 -10.73 -2.75
N GLU A 69 10.30 -9.86 -3.52
CA GLU A 69 10.11 -9.76 -4.96
C GLU A 69 10.43 -11.07 -5.68
N THR A 70 11.57 -11.69 -5.36
CA THR A 70 12.02 -12.96 -5.94
C THR A 70 11.04 -14.09 -5.63
N ALA A 71 10.45 -14.08 -4.42
CA ALA A 71 9.45 -15.04 -3.99
C ALA A 71 8.03 -14.75 -4.51
N GLY A 72 7.83 -13.71 -5.34
CA GLY A 72 6.52 -13.35 -5.91
C GLY A 72 5.55 -12.73 -4.89
N ILE A 73 6.07 -12.07 -3.86
CA ILE A 73 5.29 -11.42 -2.81
C ILE A 73 5.17 -9.93 -3.10
N TYR A 74 3.95 -9.46 -3.28
CA TYR A 74 3.63 -8.05 -3.32
C TYR A 74 3.60 -7.49 -1.89
N LEU A 75 4.51 -6.57 -1.59
CA LEU A 75 4.54 -5.85 -0.31
C LEU A 75 3.82 -4.51 -0.42
N VAL A 76 2.86 -4.25 0.47
CA VAL A 76 2.17 -2.96 0.58
C VAL A 76 2.35 -2.40 1.98
N PHE A 77 3.16 -1.36 2.10
CA PHE A 77 3.36 -0.63 3.35
C PHE A 77 2.36 0.52 3.48
N LYS A 78 1.61 0.52 4.57
CA LYS A 78 0.67 1.58 4.97
C LYS A 78 1.17 2.19 6.26
N GLU A 79 1.99 3.23 6.13
CA GLU A 79 2.64 3.92 7.24
C GLU A 79 2.19 5.37 7.32
N ASP A 80 1.99 5.85 8.54
CA ASP A 80 1.56 7.23 8.81
C ASP A 80 2.73 8.20 8.80
N GLU A 81 3.87 7.76 9.33
CA GLU A 81 5.11 8.50 9.36
C GLU A 81 6.24 7.62 8.82
N VAL A 82 7.15 8.23 8.07
CA VAL A 82 8.24 7.53 7.38
C VAL A 82 9.48 8.40 7.39
N ASP A 83 10.61 7.89 7.91
CA ASP A 83 11.90 8.57 7.79
C ASP A 83 12.53 8.32 6.42
N LYS A 84 12.60 9.39 5.61
CA LYS A 84 13.20 9.35 4.26
C LYS A 84 14.71 9.10 4.26
N ARG A 85 15.38 9.25 5.39
CA ARG A 85 16.81 8.95 5.55
C ARG A 85 17.05 7.46 5.76
N ASN A 86 16.03 6.71 6.18
CA ASN A 86 16.10 5.28 6.45
C ASN A 86 16.53 4.51 5.19
N LYS A 87 17.41 3.52 5.37
CA LYS A 87 17.91 2.65 4.28
C LYS A 87 16.78 1.85 3.64
N LEU A 88 15.87 1.33 4.46
CA LEU A 88 14.68 0.61 3.99
C LEU A 88 13.80 1.50 3.11
N TYR A 89 13.61 2.77 3.50
CA TYR A 89 12.82 3.70 2.69
C TYR A 89 13.45 3.92 1.32
N LYS A 90 14.77 4.19 1.27
CA LYS A 90 15.48 4.40 0.02
C LYS A 90 15.39 3.17 -0.88
N LYS A 91 15.57 1.97 -0.31
CA LYS A 91 15.46 0.73 -1.06
C LYS A 91 14.04 0.47 -1.57
N ALA A 92 13.02 0.73 -0.75
CA ALA A 92 11.62 0.63 -1.16
C ALA A 92 11.27 1.60 -2.30
N CYS A 93 11.88 2.79 -2.35
CA CYS A 93 11.76 3.71 -3.48
C CYS A 93 12.46 3.20 -4.76
N GLU A 94 13.55 2.46 -4.63
CA GLU A 94 14.27 1.88 -5.77
C GLU A 94 13.53 0.66 -6.35
N CYS A 95 13.03 -0.23 -5.49
CA CYS A 95 12.37 -1.47 -5.89
C CYS A 95 10.87 -1.30 -6.21
N GLY A 96 10.25 -0.18 -5.82
CA GLY A 96 8.80 -0.05 -5.82
C GLY A 96 8.28 1.35 -6.08
N ILE A 97 7.00 1.56 -5.76
CA ILE A 97 6.31 2.84 -5.97
C ILE A 97 5.88 3.40 -4.62
N VAL A 98 6.24 4.65 -4.36
CA VAL A 98 5.88 5.35 -3.12
C VAL A 98 4.82 6.41 -3.40
N PHE A 99 3.70 6.29 -2.71
CA PHE A 99 2.60 7.25 -2.77
C PHE A 99 2.43 7.96 -1.43
N HIS A 100 2.38 9.30 -1.47
CA HIS A 100 2.18 10.08 -0.28
C HIS A 100 0.74 10.58 -0.17
N CYS A 101 -0.03 10.00 0.75
CA CYS A 101 -1.46 10.29 0.93
C CYS A 101 -1.70 11.50 1.85
N LYS A 102 -1.22 12.70 1.46
CA LYS A 102 -1.54 13.94 2.20
C LYS A 102 -3.00 14.33 2.02
N ARG A 103 -3.58 14.96 3.05
CA ARG A 103 -4.84 15.68 2.93
C ARG A 103 -4.68 16.75 1.85
N GLN A 104 -5.49 16.64 0.80
CA GLN A 104 -5.50 17.61 -0.29
C GLN A 104 -6.14 18.92 0.20
N PRO A 105 -5.70 20.08 -0.30
CA PRO A 105 -6.36 21.33 0.01
C PRO A 105 -7.80 21.34 -0.53
N PRO A 106 -8.71 22.13 0.05
CA PRO A 106 -10.14 22.12 -0.32
C PRO A 106 -10.39 22.29 -1.83
N GLY A 107 -9.60 23.11 -2.52
CA GLY A 107 -9.72 23.32 -3.96
C GLY A 107 -9.45 22.06 -4.80
N GLU A 108 -8.45 21.26 -4.43
CA GLU A 108 -8.13 20.00 -5.12
C GLU A 108 -9.20 18.93 -4.85
N ILE A 109 -9.74 18.90 -3.63
CA ILE A 109 -10.87 18.01 -3.29
C ILE A 109 -12.07 18.30 -4.19
N LYS A 110 -12.43 19.58 -4.39
CA LYS A 110 -13.52 19.98 -5.28
C LYS A 110 -13.29 19.55 -6.72
N LYS A 111 -12.07 19.67 -7.24
CA LYS A 111 -11.73 19.19 -8.59
C LYS A 111 -11.93 17.68 -8.71
N VAL A 112 -11.41 16.90 -7.77
CA VAL A 112 -11.54 15.42 -7.77
C VAL A 112 -13.01 15.00 -7.71
N LEU A 113 -13.81 15.64 -6.84
CA LEU A 113 -15.26 15.41 -6.78
C LEU A 113 -15.93 15.73 -8.12
N SER A 114 -15.62 16.89 -8.71
CA SER A 114 -16.18 17.29 -10.01
C SER A 114 -15.85 16.28 -11.11
N HIS A 115 -14.61 15.81 -11.17
CA HIS A 115 -14.18 14.78 -12.11
C HIS A 115 -14.90 13.44 -11.88
N THR A 116 -15.08 13.05 -10.61
CA THR A 116 -15.76 11.79 -10.26
C THR A 116 -17.23 11.82 -10.65
N VAL A 117 -17.91 12.94 -10.40
CA VAL A 117 -19.32 13.13 -10.78
C VAL A 117 -19.48 13.13 -12.30
N LYS A 118 -18.57 13.79 -13.04
CA LYS A 118 -18.54 13.75 -14.50
C LYS A 118 -18.31 12.33 -15.04
N ALA A 119 -17.38 11.59 -14.45
CA ALA A 119 -17.13 10.19 -14.81
C ALA A 119 -18.34 9.28 -14.56
N ALA A 120 -19.19 9.63 -13.59
CA ALA A 120 -20.47 8.97 -13.33
C ALA A 120 -21.62 9.47 -14.23
N GLY A 121 -21.34 10.30 -15.24
CA GLY A 121 -22.32 10.83 -16.18
C GLY A 121 -23.22 11.94 -15.61
N ARG A 122 -22.82 12.55 -14.49
CA ARG A 122 -23.61 13.59 -13.80
C ARG A 122 -22.87 14.93 -13.82
N THR A 123 -23.60 16.00 -13.53
CA THR A 123 -23.05 17.34 -13.31
C THR A 123 -23.36 17.79 -11.88
N VAL A 124 -22.45 18.55 -11.27
CA VAL A 124 -22.62 19.11 -9.93
C VAL A 124 -22.32 20.60 -9.97
N SER A 125 -23.13 21.41 -9.29
CA SER A 125 -22.88 22.85 -9.17
C SER A 125 -21.75 23.13 -8.19
N GLU A 126 -21.07 24.27 -8.35
CA GLU A 126 -20.00 24.68 -7.45
C GLU A 126 -20.48 24.90 -6.01
N THR A 127 -21.73 25.36 -5.84
CA THR A 127 -22.40 25.51 -4.55
C THR A 127 -22.60 24.18 -3.82
N ALA A 128 -22.91 23.10 -4.54
CA ALA A 128 -23.06 21.77 -3.94
C ALA A 128 -21.72 21.13 -3.54
N LEU A 129 -20.60 21.63 -4.06
CA LEU A 129 -19.24 21.21 -3.71
C LEU A 129 -18.65 21.98 -2.51
N GLN A 130 -19.36 22.98 -1.98
CA GLN A 130 -18.92 23.78 -0.82
C GLN A 130 -19.39 23.22 0.53
N TYR A 131 -20.43 22.38 0.54
CA TYR A 131 -20.97 21.69 1.72
C TYR A 131 -20.33 20.32 1.90
#